data_AF-A0A0Q9ZMA2-F1
#
_entry.id   AF-A0A0Q9ZMA2-F1
#
_cell.length_a   1.000
_cell.length_b   1.000
_cell.length_c   1.000
_cell.angle_alpha   90.00
_cell.angle_beta   90.00
_cell.angle_gamma   90.00
#
_symmetry.space_group_name_H-M   'P 1'
#
loop_
_entity.id
_entity.type
_entity.pdbx_description
1 polymer ?
#
loop_
_entity_poly.entity_id
_entity_poly.type
_entity_poly.pdbx_seq_one_letter_code
_entity_poly.pdbx_strand_id
1 'polypeptide(L)'
;MKKLIYTLAFPLLLISCKDIPEQERGIPGPEKIAVEKSKMNIDSIENDLKEKGYQTFKYEDGDTTYLMQQYYMVFLKSGANRSQDSTEAARLQKEHLAYLSRMAEEGYASLIGPFGGDGDIRGIAVYNTATLEEADSLARQDPMVKAGRLEVEVNPWWTAKGGKLN
;
A
#
# COMPACT_ATOMS: atom_id res chain seq x y z
N MET A 1 -29.19 -60.60 59.74
CA MET A 1 -29.71 -59.52 58.86
C MET A 1 -28.93 -58.25 59.17
N LYS A 2 -28.32 -57.64 58.13
CA LYS A 2 -28.00 -56.21 57.85
C LYS A 2 -27.96 -55.22 59.04
N LYS A 3 -27.07 -54.22 59.18
CA LYS A 3 -25.82 -53.73 58.52
C LYS A 3 -25.22 -52.72 59.53
N LEU A 4 -23.90 -52.64 59.60
CA LEU A 4 -23.10 -51.67 60.38
C LEU A 4 -22.94 -50.37 59.56
N ILE A 5 -23.19 -49.19 60.15
CA ILE A 5 -22.90 -47.88 59.54
C ILE A 5 -22.17 -47.02 60.57
N TYR A 6 -20.90 -46.74 60.32
CA TYR A 6 -20.10 -45.70 60.96
C TYR A 6 -19.97 -44.56 59.97
N THR A 7 -20.38 -43.34 60.34
CA THR A 7 -20.12 -42.14 59.55
C THR A 7 -19.14 -41.25 60.32
N LEU A 8 -17.91 -41.23 59.82
CA LEU A 8 -16.81 -40.36 60.22
C LEU A 8 -16.97 -39.01 59.51
N ALA A 9 -16.96 -37.88 60.23
CA ALA A 9 -16.91 -36.55 59.63
C ALA A 9 -15.68 -35.81 60.19
N PHE A 10 -14.70 -35.54 59.33
CA PHE A 10 -13.49 -34.76 59.60
C PHE A 10 -13.32 -33.72 58.46
N PRO A 11 -12.74 -32.54 58.72
CA PRO A 11 -13.27 -31.24 58.31
C PRO A 11 -12.76 -30.73 56.96
N LEU A 12 -13.52 -29.77 56.41
CA LEU A 12 -13.26 -29.04 55.18
C LEU A 12 -12.08 -28.08 55.35
N LEU A 13 -10.98 -28.33 54.63
CA LEU A 13 -9.82 -27.45 54.48
C LEU A 13 -9.93 -26.75 53.11
N LEU A 14 -10.22 -25.44 53.12
CA LEU A 14 -10.21 -24.59 51.93
C LEU A 14 -8.78 -24.14 51.62
N ILE A 15 -8.18 -24.72 50.58
CA ILE A 15 -6.96 -24.19 49.94
C ILE A 15 -7.37 -23.68 48.57
N SER A 16 -7.39 -22.35 48.42
CA SER A 16 -7.60 -21.65 47.15
C SER A 16 -6.30 -21.70 46.33
N CYS A 17 -6.37 -22.30 45.13
CA CYS A 17 -5.25 -22.47 44.22
C CYS A 17 -4.86 -21.15 43.54
N LYS A 18 -3.54 -20.94 43.45
CA LYS A 18 -2.85 -19.97 42.60
C LYS A 18 -3.21 -20.19 41.12
N ASP A 19 -3.28 -19.10 40.36
CA ASP A 19 -3.48 -19.08 38.91
C ASP A 19 -2.41 -19.93 38.18
N ILE A 20 -2.88 -20.80 37.30
CA ILE A 20 -2.06 -21.61 36.39
C ILE A 20 -1.98 -20.85 35.06
N PRO A 21 -0.78 -20.65 34.48
CA PRO A 21 -0.67 -20.02 33.16
C PRO A 21 -1.34 -20.90 32.11
N GLU A 22 -2.18 -20.28 31.29
CA GLU A 22 -2.96 -20.92 30.23
C GLU A 22 -2.02 -21.52 29.18
N GLN A 23 -1.86 -22.84 29.23
CA GLN A 23 -1.19 -23.62 28.20
C GLN A 23 -2.12 -23.69 26.98
N GLU A 24 -1.73 -23.04 25.87
CA GLU A 24 -2.47 -23.04 24.60
C GLU A 24 -2.68 -24.48 24.09
N ARG A 25 -3.82 -25.07 24.46
CA ARG A 25 -4.45 -26.20 23.77
C ARG A 25 -5.90 -25.80 23.49
N GLY A 26 -6.07 -24.89 22.55
CA GLY A 26 -7.37 -24.47 22.06
C GLY A 26 -7.24 -24.02 20.61
N ILE A 27 -8.21 -24.37 19.78
CA ILE A 27 -8.34 -23.82 18.43
C ILE A 27 -8.38 -22.29 18.58
N PRO A 28 -7.48 -21.52 17.94
CA PRO A 28 -7.43 -20.09 18.13
C PRO A 28 -8.79 -19.46 17.82
N GLY A 29 -9.18 -18.43 18.58
CA GLY A 29 -10.42 -17.71 18.33
C GLY A 29 -10.44 -17.09 16.92
N PRO A 30 -11.62 -16.84 16.34
CA PRO A 30 -11.76 -16.32 14.97
C PRO A 30 -10.97 -15.02 14.72
N GLU A 31 -10.81 -14.19 15.76
CA GLU A 31 -10.01 -12.98 15.73
C GLU A 31 -8.49 -13.28 15.61
N LYS A 32 -7.95 -14.20 16.41
CA LYS A 32 -6.55 -14.65 16.31
C LYS A 32 -6.26 -15.24 14.91
N ILE A 33 -7.18 -16.05 14.38
CA ILE A 33 -7.07 -16.62 13.03
C ILE A 33 -7.08 -15.54 11.94
N ALA A 34 -7.92 -14.51 12.07
CA ALA A 34 -7.99 -13.41 11.11
C ALA A 34 -6.70 -12.58 11.10
N VAL A 35 -6.14 -12.29 12.27
CA VAL A 35 -4.87 -11.55 12.43
C VAL A 35 -3.69 -12.37 11.89
N GLU A 36 -3.63 -13.67 12.15
CA GLU A 36 -2.55 -14.53 11.64
C GLU A 36 -2.62 -14.69 10.11
N LYS A 37 -3.83 -14.86 9.55
CA LYS A 37 -4.04 -14.89 8.10
C LYS A 37 -3.71 -13.56 7.42
N SER A 38 -4.02 -12.43 8.04
CA SER A 38 -3.65 -11.11 7.49
C SER A 38 -2.14 -10.92 7.51
N LYS A 39 -1.46 -11.31 8.60
CA LYS A 39 0.01 -11.27 8.70
C LYS A 39 0.68 -12.20 7.68
N MET A 40 0.22 -13.43 7.54
CA MET A 40 0.73 -14.39 6.54
C MET A 40 0.55 -13.89 5.10
N ASN A 41 -0.55 -13.18 4.81
CA ASN A 41 -0.77 -12.55 3.51
C ASN A 41 0.20 -11.37 3.29
N ILE A 42 0.36 -10.51 4.29
CA ILE A 42 1.28 -9.36 4.24
C ILE A 42 2.73 -9.80 4.02
N ASP A 43 3.21 -10.83 4.74
CA ASP A 43 4.59 -11.33 4.61
C ASP A 43 4.87 -11.89 3.21
N SER A 44 3.90 -12.63 2.66
CA SER A 44 4.00 -13.17 1.29
C SER A 44 4.05 -12.05 0.24
N ILE A 45 3.17 -11.04 0.35
CA ILE A 45 3.18 -9.87 -0.55
C ILE A 45 4.49 -9.09 -0.41
N GLU A 46 4.96 -8.87 0.82
CA GLU A 46 6.21 -8.15 1.06
C GLU A 46 7.40 -8.83 0.37
N ASN A 47 7.48 -10.16 0.49
CA ASN A 47 8.56 -10.93 -0.14
C ASN A 47 8.50 -10.86 -1.67
N ASP A 48 7.32 -11.05 -2.29
CA ASP A 48 7.15 -10.91 -3.75
C ASP A 48 7.54 -9.51 -4.24
N LEU A 49 7.17 -8.46 -3.50
CA LEU A 49 7.55 -7.09 -3.82
C LEU A 49 9.06 -6.86 -3.72
N LYS A 50 9.70 -7.36 -2.66
CA LYS A 50 11.15 -7.25 -2.48
C LYS A 50 11.93 -8.02 -3.55
N GLU A 51 11.47 -9.21 -3.93
CA GLU A 51 12.04 -9.99 -5.04
C GLU A 51 11.98 -9.24 -6.38
N LYS A 52 10.91 -8.46 -6.59
CA LYS A 52 10.74 -7.57 -7.74
C LYS A 52 11.49 -6.24 -7.62
N GLY A 53 12.22 -6.01 -6.52
CA GLY A 53 13.02 -4.80 -6.29
C GLY A 53 12.26 -3.62 -5.68
N TYR A 54 11.00 -3.79 -5.28
CA TYR A 54 10.25 -2.74 -4.60
C TYR A 54 10.72 -2.55 -3.16
N GLN A 55 10.70 -1.29 -2.70
CA GLN A 55 10.94 -0.95 -1.30
C GLN A 55 9.64 -1.02 -0.50
N THR A 56 9.69 -1.71 0.64
CA THR A 56 8.55 -1.93 1.52
C THR A 56 8.95 -1.87 3.00
N PHE A 57 7.99 -1.56 3.86
CA PHE A 57 8.11 -1.74 5.31
C PHE A 57 6.74 -1.98 5.95
N LYS A 58 6.71 -2.48 7.18
CA LYS A 58 5.47 -2.65 7.96
C LYS A 58 5.28 -1.49 8.92
N TYR A 59 4.06 -0.94 8.95
CA TYR A 59 3.64 0.10 9.88
C TYR A 59 2.51 -0.45 10.75
N GLU A 60 2.63 -0.32 12.07
CA GLU A 60 1.60 -0.78 13.02
C GLU A 60 0.85 0.43 13.58
N ASP A 61 -0.49 0.37 13.54
CA ASP A 61 -1.39 1.35 14.15
C ASP A 61 -2.45 0.58 14.94
N GLY A 62 -2.29 0.56 16.27
CA GLY A 62 -3.06 -0.32 17.15
C GLY A 62 -2.91 -1.79 16.76
N ASP A 63 -4.04 -2.48 16.57
CA ASP A 63 -4.08 -3.89 16.18
C ASP A 63 -3.95 -4.12 14.66
N THR A 64 -3.75 -3.05 13.88
CA THR A 64 -3.65 -3.12 12.42
C THR A 64 -2.21 -3.00 11.95
N THR A 65 -1.76 -3.95 11.15
CA THR A 65 -0.48 -3.88 10.43
C THR A 65 -0.73 -3.50 8.97
N TYR A 66 -0.09 -2.43 8.51
CA TYR A 66 -0.07 -1.99 7.12
C TYR A 66 1.24 -2.39 6.47
N LEU A 67 1.16 -2.95 5.25
CA LEU A 67 2.33 -3.03 4.37
C LEU A 67 2.45 -1.72 3.60
N MET A 68 3.49 -0.95 3.88
CA MET A 68 3.83 0.27 3.15
C MET A 68 4.70 -0.10 1.96
N GLN A 69 4.39 0.45 0.79
CA GLN A 69 5.23 0.34 -0.41
C GLN A 69 5.65 1.74 -0.85
N GLN A 70 6.89 1.86 -1.34
CA GLN A 70 7.32 3.07 -2.01
C GLN A 70 6.77 3.09 -3.44
N TYR A 71 6.16 4.21 -3.77
CA TYR A 71 5.73 4.63 -5.10
C TYR A 71 6.48 5.92 -5.45
N TYR A 72 6.25 6.45 -6.64
CA TYR A 72 6.86 7.71 -7.07
C TYR A 72 5.78 8.70 -7.49
N MET A 73 5.67 9.81 -6.75
CA MET A 73 4.80 10.92 -7.09
C MET A 73 5.46 11.75 -8.19
N VAL A 74 4.84 11.77 -9.36
CA VAL A 74 5.26 12.57 -10.51
C VAL A 74 4.39 13.82 -10.58
N PHE A 75 5.00 14.98 -10.37
CA PHE A 75 4.37 16.27 -10.64
C PHE A 75 4.60 16.67 -12.10
N LEU A 76 3.50 16.91 -12.81
CA LEU A 76 3.52 17.46 -14.16
C LEU A 76 3.37 18.97 -14.07
N LYS A 77 4.45 19.71 -14.31
CA LYS A 77 4.48 21.18 -14.21
C LYS A 77 4.41 21.83 -15.59
N SER A 78 3.96 23.08 -15.65
CA SER A 78 4.09 23.90 -16.85
C SER A 78 5.55 23.98 -17.28
N GLY A 79 5.86 23.58 -18.50
CA GLY A 79 7.20 23.73 -19.08
C GLY A 79 7.40 25.06 -19.79
N ALA A 80 8.65 25.40 -20.07
CA ALA A 80 9.02 26.66 -20.73
C ALA A 80 8.56 26.77 -22.20
N ASN A 81 8.40 25.66 -22.92
CA ASN A 81 8.05 25.67 -24.34
C ASN A 81 6.54 25.48 -24.56
N ARG A 82 5.80 26.58 -24.63
CA ARG A 82 4.33 26.58 -24.75
C ARG A 82 3.78 27.38 -25.93
N SER A 83 4.64 27.85 -26.83
CA SER A 83 4.28 28.70 -27.96
C SER A 83 3.82 27.93 -29.21
N GLN A 84 3.51 26.64 -29.09
CA GLN A 84 2.99 25.84 -30.20
C GLN A 84 1.63 26.36 -30.65
N ASP A 85 1.34 26.26 -31.96
CA ASP A 85 0.02 26.58 -32.49
C ASP A 85 -1.06 25.60 -31.99
N SER A 86 -2.33 25.93 -32.23
CA SER A 86 -3.46 25.13 -31.75
C SER A 86 -3.47 23.69 -32.29
N THR A 87 -2.98 23.48 -33.51
CA THR A 87 -2.94 22.16 -34.15
C THR A 87 -1.90 21.28 -33.47
N GLU A 88 -0.70 21.82 -33.28
CA GLU A 88 0.39 21.12 -32.62
C GLU A 88 0.09 20.88 -31.13
N ALA A 89 -0.47 21.87 -30.44
CA ALA A 89 -0.89 21.72 -29.04
C ALA A 89 -1.94 20.60 -28.87
N ALA A 90 -2.91 20.51 -29.79
CA ALA A 90 -3.92 19.44 -29.77
C ALA A 90 -3.32 18.07 -30.07
N ARG A 91 -2.37 17.98 -31.01
CA ARG A 91 -1.64 16.73 -31.31
C ARG A 91 -0.86 16.24 -30.08
N LEU A 92 -0.06 17.11 -29.47
CA LEU A 92 0.70 16.78 -28.25
C LEU A 92 -0.21 16.36 -27.10
N GLN A 93 -1.38 17.00 -26.94
CA GLN A 93 -2.37 16.61 -25.93
C GLN A 93 -2.91 15.21 -26.15
N LYS A 94 -3.21 14.84 -27.40
CA LYS A 94 -3.66 13.48 -27.74
C LYS A 94 -2.58 12.45 -27.43
N GLU A 95 -1.34 12.73 -27.78
CA GLU A 95 -0.21 11.82 -27.55
C GLU A 95 0.11 11.64 -26.07
N HIS A 96 0.03 12.73 -25.30
CA HIS A 96 0.14 12.69 -23.84
C HIS A 96 -0.93 11.79 -23.20
N LEU A 97 -2.20 11.96 -23.58
CA LEU A 97 -3.28 11.13 -23.05
C LEU A 97 -3.11 9.64 -23.42
N ALA A 98 -2.67 9.36 -24.66
CA ALA A 98 -2.38 7.99 -25.08
C ALA A 98 -1.21 7.38 -24.29
N TYR A 99 -0.16 8.17 -24.03
CA TYR A 99 0.97 7.75 -23.20
C TYR A 99 0.50 7.40 -21.78
N LEU A 100 -0.26 8.29 -21.13
CA LEU A 100 -0.79 8.07 -19.77
C LEU A 100 -1.73 6.85 -19.69
N SER A 101 -2.58 6.62 -20.70
CA SER A 101 -3.44 5.41 -20.76
C SER A 101 -2.59 4.14 -20.76
N ARG A 102 -1.56 4.10 -21.61
CA ARG A 102 -0.64 2.97 -21.67
C ARG A 102 0.09 2.74 -20.35
N MET A 103 0.52 3.81 -19.67
CA MET A 103 1.18 3.72 -18.36
C MET A 103 0.27 3.09 -17.30
N ALA A 104 -1.04 3.40 -17.33
CA ALA A 104 -2.01 2.77 -16.44
C ALA A 104 -2.28 1.30 -16.82
N GLU A 105 -2.47 1.02 -18.12
CA GLU A 105 -2.73 -0.34 -18.64
C GLU A 105 -1.57 -1.31 -18.39
N GLU A 106 -0.33 -0.84 -18.55
CA GLU A 106 0.89 -1.62 -18.29
C GLU A 106 1.22 -1.73 -16.80
N GLY A 107 0.47 -1.05 -15.91
CA GLY A 107 0.63 -1.13 -14.46
C GLY A 107 1.75 -0.25 -13.88
N TYR A 108 2.40 0.57 -14.71
CA TYR A 108 3.41 1.52 -14.27
C TYR A 108 2.82 2.71 -13.52
N ALA A 109 1.55 3.06 -13.74
CA ALA A 109 0.87 4.15 -13.04
C ALA A 109 -0.38 3.65 -12.31
N SER A 110 -0.48 3.98 -11.01
CA SER A 110 -1.61 3.61 -10.15
C SER A 110 -2.70 4.69 -10.10
N LEU A 111 -2.31 5.96 -10.20
CA LEU A 111 -3.21 7.11 -10.21
C LEU A 111 -2.70 8.13 -11.22
N ILE A 112 -3.60 8.77 -11.95
CA ILE A 112 -3.29 9.83 -12.91
C ILE A 112 -4.43 10.83 -12.87
N GLY A 113 -4.12 12.13 -12.80
CA GLY A 113 -5.17 13.14 -12.84
C GLY A 113 -4.62 14.56 -12.99
N PRO A 114 -5.37 15.45 -13.68
CA PRO A 114 -5.05 16.86 -13.70
C PRO A 114 -5.38 17.51 -12.36
N PHE A 115 -4.66 18.59 -12.03
CA PHE A 115 -5.14 19.52 -11.02
C PHE A 115 -6.23 20.42 -11.62
N GLY A 116 -7.17 20.86 -10.77
CA GLY A 116 -8.10 21.91 -11.13
C GLY A 116 -7.41 23.28 -11.18
N GLY A 117 -7.97 24.19 -11.98
CA GLY A 117 -7.49 25.57 -12.10
C GLY A 117 -6.24 25.74 -12.96
N ASP A 118 -5.58 26.89 -12.81
CA ASP A 118 -4.52 27.36 -13.70
C ASP A 118 -3.14 27.45 -13.05
N GLY A 119 -2.92 26.72 -11.95
CA GLY A 119 -1.62 26.68 -11.26
C GLY A 119 -0.48 26.11 -12.10
N ASP A 120 0.75 26.28 -11.59
CA ASP A 120 1.97 25.80 -12.25
C ASP A 120 2.04 24.28 -12.33
N ILE A 121 1.45 23.58 -11.35
CA ILE A 121 1.33 22.13 -11.37
C ILE A 121 0.03 21.77 -12.11
N ARG A 122 0.18 21.11 -13.25
CA ARG A 122 -0.91 20.78 -14.18
C ARG A 122 -1.58 19.46 -13.83
N GLY A 123 -0.86 18.55 -13.18
CA GLY A 123 -1.40 17.28 -12.74
C GLY A 123 -0.38 16.44 -11.98
N ILE A 124 -0.81 15.25 -11.60
CA ILE A 124 0.03 14.22 -11.00
C ILE A 124 -0.15 12.88 -11.69
N ALA A 125 0.89 12.06 -11.59
CA ALA A 125 0.78 10.62 -11.68
C ALA A 125 1.46 9.97 -10.46
N VAL A 126 0.96 8.82 -10.02
CA VAL A 126 1.62 7.98 -9.02
C VAL A 126 2.15 6.75 -9.74
N TYR A 127 3.46 6.67 -9.90
CA TYR A 127 4.11 5.54 -10.55
C TYR A 127 4.41 4.41 -9.56
N ASN A 128 4.18 3.19 -10.04
CA ASN A 128 4.44 1.93 -9.38
C ASN A 128 5.60 1.24 -10.10
N THR A 129 6.82 1.71 -9.82
CA THR A 129 8.08 1.18 -10.33
C THR A 129 8.96 0.77 -9.16
N ALA A 130 9.98 -0.04 -9.40
CA ALA A 130 10.88 -0.47 -8.33
C ALA A 130 11.81 0.69 -7.89
N THR A 131 12.23 1.53 -8.84
CA THR A 131 13.25 2.55 -8.60
C THR A 131 12.82 3.95 -9.06
N LEU A 132 13.46 4.97 -8.47
CA LEU A 132 13.28 6.38 -8.85
C LEU A 132 13.76 6.62 -10.29
N GLU A 133 14.86 5.97 -10.68
CA GLU A 133 15.43 6.10 -12.02
C GLU A 133 14.46 5.58 -13.09
N GLU A 134 13.81 4.45 -12.84
CA GLU A 134 12.76 3.92 -13.73
C GLU A 134 11.57 4.89 -13.81
N ALA A 135 11.11 5.41 -12.67
CA ALA A 135 10.01 6.38 -12.64
C ALA A 135 10.33 7.67 -13.41
N ASP A 136 11.53 8.24 -13.20
CA ASP A 136 12.00 9.45 -13.88
C ASP A 136 12.16 9.21 -15.38
N SER A 137 12.76 8.08 -15.77
CA SER A 137 12.91 7.69 -17.18
C SER A 137 11.55 7.56 -17.88
N LEU A 138 10.57 6.92 -17.24
CA LEU A 138 9.21 6.82 -17.78
C LEU A 138 8.56 8.22 -17.86
N ALA A 139 8.61 9.02 -16.80
CA ALA A 139 7.98 10.34 -16.79
C ALA A 139 8.55 11.26 -17.90
N ARG A 140 9.85 11.16 -18.19
CA ARG A 140 10.52 11.92 -19.26
C ARG A 140 10.22 11.40 -20.67
N GLN A 141 9.65 10.21 -20.81
CA GLN A 141 9.28 9.66 -22.12
C GLN A 141 7.97 10.22 -22.66
N ASP A 142 7.18 10.89 -21.82
CA ASP A 142 5.93 11.55 -22.20
C ASP A 142 6.13 12.56 -23.36
N PRO A 143 5.32 12.50 -24.44
CA PRO A 143 5.41 13.41 -25.57
C PRO A 143 5.35 14.91 -25.20
N MET A 144 4.54 15.29 -24.21
CA MET A 144 4.47 16.68 -23.76
C MET A 144 5.72 17.12 -23.01
N VAL A 145 6.37 16.20 -22.28
CA VAL A 145 7.61 16.48 -21.56
C VAL A 145 8.77 16.59 -22.55
N LYS A 146 8.87 15.68 -23.52
CA LYS A 146 9.85 15.75 -24.62
C LYS A 146 9.72 17.03 -25.44
N ALA A 147 8.51 17.52 -25.66
CA ALA A 147 8.25 18.77 -26.35
C ALA A 147 8.58 20.02 -25.50
N GLY A 148 8.91 19.85 -24.21
CA GLY A 148 9.16 20.95 -23.26
C GLY A 148 7.90 21.72 -22.86
N ARG A 149 6.71 21.19 -23.19
CA ARG A 149 5.42 21.79 -22.81
C ARG A 149 5.06 21.50 -21.36
N LEU A 150 5.52 20.35 -20.87
CA LEU A 150 5.52 19.98 -19.47
C LEU A 150 6.95 19.76 -18.97
N GLU A 151 7.14 19.98 -17.68
CA GLU A 151 8.31 19.58 -16.92
C GLU A 151 7.90 18.57 -15.84
N VAL A 152 8.84 17.71 -15.43
CA VAL A 152 8.56 16.65 -14.44
C VAL A 152 9.43 16.81 -13.21
N GLU A 153 8.81 16.62 -12.05
CA GLU A 153 9.49 16.41 -10.78
C GLU A 153 9.01 15.09 -10.19
N VAL A 154 9.92 14.20 -9.83
CA VAL A 154 9.60 12.86 -9.33
C VAL A 154 10.12 12.71 -7.91
N ASN A 155 9.23 12.38 -6.97
CA ASN A 155 9.55 12.20 -5.56
C ASN A 155 9.16 10.82 -5.07
N PRO A 156 9.98 10.15 -4.23
CA PRO A 156 9.56 8.94 -3.54
C PRO A 156 8.39 9.26 -2.60
N TRP A 157 7.35 8.43 -2.63
CA TRP A 157 6.15 8.59 -1.83
C TRP A 157 5.73 7.24 -1.24
N TRP A 158 5.43 7.22 0.06
CA TRP A 158 5.02 6.02 0.77
C TRP A 158 3.52 6.02 1.01
N THR A 159 2.87 4.90 0.71
CA THR A 159 1.47 4.68 1.07
C THR A 159 1.20 3.19 1.31
N ALA A 160 0.08 2.89 1.96
CA ALA A 160 -0.34 1.52 2.22
C ALA A 160 -0.61 0.79 0.91
N LYS A 161 -0.05 -0.43 0.76
CA LYS A 161 -0.26 -1.28 -0.40
C LYS A 161 -1.74 -1.58 -0.56
N GLY A 162 -2.29 -1.27 -1.73
CA GLY A 162 -3.69 -1.50 -2.04
C GLY A 162 -4.64 -0.41 -1.53
N GLY A 163 -4.12 0.70 -1.02
CA GLY A 163 -4.93 1.91 -0.75
C GLY A 163 -5.64 2.40 -2.02
N LYS A 164 -6.86 2.94 -1.84
CA LYS A 164 -7.73 3.41 -2.93
C LYS A 164 -8.40 4.73 -2.54
N LEU A 165 -8.76 5.52 -3.54
CA LEU A 165 -9.71 6.62 -3.37
C LEU A 165 -11.12 6.02 -3.26
N ASN A 166 -11.96 6.57 -2.38
CA ASN A 166 -13.33 6.12 -2.13
C ASN A 166 -14.35 6.75 -3.08
#